data_AF-A0A8X8ZJE7-F1
#
_entry.id   AF-A0A8X8ZJE7-F1
#
_cell.length_a   1.000
_cell.length_b   1.000
_cell.length_c   1.000
_cell.angle_alpha   90.00
_cell.angle_beta   90.00
_cell.angle_gamma   90.00
#
_symmetry.space_group_name_H-M   'P 1'
#
loop_
_entity.id
_entity.type
_entity.pdbx_description
1 polymer ?
#
loop_
_entity_poly.entity_id
_entity_poly.type
_entity_poly.pdbx_seq_one_letter_code
_entity_poly.pdbx_strand_id
1 'polypeptide(L)'
;MQLKTINTFAVTLMLTAAVIILFSTGFLEFPAADSAVPSPKDSIFYSLSKSDSPEPFRDLFGAFKKWDSEVGCAQFRETHRDLLVNGSKMSSLQNAEGGIECGELQMKHVSVLVKGWTWVPDNMDNLYSCRCGLSCLWTKSSLLADKPDALLFETTTPPILRRDGDPLRVYMDLEAGRKRSGNEDIFISYHARDNVQSTYAGAVFHNNRNYQLSSDKNNDTLVYWSSSRCLPQRNQLAKKILSLLPTHSFGKCLNNVGGLDQALSFYPECVKDPNEKPKWWDHLHCAMSHYKFVLAIENTMTESYVTEKLFYALDSGAVPIYFGAPNVWDFIPPHSIIDGTQFSSIEQLASYVKSLANDPVAYAEYHAWRRCGVLGNYGKTRAASLDTLPCRLCEQVSEMNGRDAKAL
;
A
#
# COMPACT_ATOMS: atom_id res chain seq x y z
N MET A 1 -64.54 11.26 23.64
CA MET A 1 -65.32 10.01 23.53
C MET A 1 -64.33 8.88 23.27
N GLN A 2 -64.13 8.03 24.29
CA GLN A 2 -63.36 6.77 24.34
C GLN A 2 -61.93 6.73 23.77
N LEU A 3 -60.94 7.01 24.64
CA LEU A 3 -59.59 6.47 24.47
C LEU A 3 -59.66 4.95 24.65
N LYS A 4 -59.25 4.20 23.62
CA LYS A 4 -59.04 2.75 23.71
C LYS A 4 -57.98 2.47 24.78
N THR A 5 -58.35 1.68 25.77
CA THR A 5 -57.46 1.07 26.75
C THR A 5 -56.43 0.23 26.00
N ILE A 6 -55.22 0.78 25.85
CA ILE A 6 -54.06 0.01 25.42
C ILE A 6 -53.89 -1.10 26.45
N ASN A 7 -54.03 -2.34 25.98
CA ASN A 7 -54.03 -3.55 26.81
C ASN A 7 -52.67 -3.65 27.52
N THR A 8 -52.60 -3.14 28.75
CA THR A 8 -51.40 -3.07 29.59
C THR A 8 -50.74 -4.43 29.69
N PHE A 9 -51.54 -5.51 29.67
CA PHE A 9 -51.08 -6.88 29.66
C PHE A 9 -50.15 -7.21 28.48
N ALA A 10 -50.48 -6.74 27.27
CA ALA A 10 -49.66 -7.01 26.07
C ALA A 10 -48.33 -6.25 26.11
N VAL A 11 -48.33 -5.02 26.63
CA VAL A 11 -47.11 -4.21 26.78
C VAL A 11 -46.22 -4.79 27.88
N THR A 12 -46.79 -5.23 29.00
CA THR A 12 -46.04 -5.89 30.06
C THR A 12 -45.47 -7.23 29.58
N LEU A 13 -46.21 -8.01 28.78
CA LEU A 13 -45.73 -9.28 28.21
C LEU A 13 -44.58 -9.07 27.21
N MET A 14 -44.63 -8.02 26.38
CA MET A 14 -43.55 -7.71 25.44
C MET A 14 -42.30 -7.20 26.15
N LEU A 15 -42.46 -6.40 27.21
CA LEU A 15 -41.33 -5.93 28.02
C LEU A 15 -40.70 -7.06 28.84
N THR A 16 -41.48 -7.97 29.42
CA THR A 16 -40.93 -9.15 30.11
C THR A 16 -40.25 -10.11 29.15
N ALA A 17 -40.80 -10.32 27.94
CA ALA A 17 -40.14 -11.12 26.92
C ALA A 17 -38.78 -10.49 26.48
N ALA A 18 -38.73 -9.17 26.31
CA ALA A 18 -37.49 -8.46 25.97
C ALA A 18 -36.44 -8.54 27.09
N VAL A 19 -36.85 -8.44 28.36
CA VAL A 19 -35.94 -8.59 29.51
C VAL A 19 -35.45 -10.03 29.66
N ILE A 20 -36.30 -11.04 29.42
CA ILE A 20 -35.91 -12.44 29.43
C ILE A 20 -34.91 -12.74 28.31
N ILE A 21 -35.10 -12.20 27.10
CA ILE A 21 -34.14 -12.33 25.99
C ILE A 21 -32.80 -11.68 26.36
N LEU A 22 -32.80 -10.47 26.94
CA LEU A 22 -31.57 -9.80 27.39
C LEU A 22 -30.83 -10.59 28.49
N PHE A 23 -31.55 -11.21 29.43
CA PHE A 23 -30.96 -12.06 30.46
C PHE A 23 -30.48 -13.42 29.95
N SER A 24 -31.11 -13.99 28.92
CA SER A 24 -30.69 -15.27 28.31
C SER A 24 -29.60 -15.10 27.25
N THR A 25 -29.39 -13.89 26.71
CA THR A 25 -28.18 -13.55 25.93
C THR A 25 -26.96 -13.21 26.80
N GLY A 26 -27.15 -12.98 28.10
CA GLY A 26 -26.08 -12.67 29.05
C GLY A 26 -25.35 -13.88 29.65
N PHE A 27 -25.76 -15.11 29.30
CA PHE A 27 -25.22 -16.37 29.84
C PHE A 27 -24.82 -17.39 28.76
N LEU A 28 -24.74 -17.00 27.49
CA LEU A 28 -24.05 -17.80 26.48
C LEU A 28 -22.57 -17.42 26.46
N GLU A 29 -21.85 -17.82 27.52
CA GLU A 29 -20.45 -18.18 27.36
C GLU A 29 -20.42 -19.40 26.43
N PHE A 30 -20.24 -19.15 25.14
CA PHE A 30 -19.78 -20.20 24.26
C PHE A 30 -18.47 -20.72 24.85
N PRO A 31 -18.32 -22.04 25.09
CA PRO A 31 -17.01 -22.57 25.38
C PRO A 31 -16.16 -22.21 24.17
N ALA A 32 -15.20 -21.31 24.37
CA ALA A 32 -14.09 -21.19 23.45
C ALA A 32 -13.48 -22.59 23.43
N ALA A 33 -13.71 -23.32 22.34
CA ALA A 33 -13.03 -24.56 22.12
C ALA A 33 -11.53 -24.25 22.22
N ASP A 34 -10.89 -24.80 23.25
CA ASP A 34 -9.45 -24.93 23.35
C ASP A 34 -8.98 -25.86 22.22
N SER A 35 -9.08 -25.40 20.98
CA SER A 35 -8.09 -25.72 19.98
C SER A 35 -6.86 -24.92 20.35
N ALA A 36 -5.99 -25.56 21.14
CA ALA A 36 -4.62 -25.16 21.32
C ALA A 36 -3.92 -25.12 19.95
N VAL A 37 -4.15 -24.03 19.21
CA VAL A 37 -3.32 -23.62 18.09
C VAL A 37 -2.10 -22.95 18.72
N PRO A 38 -0.87 -23.41 18.46
CA PRO A 38 0.31 -22.74 18.97
C PRO A 38 0.29 -21.28 18.49
N SER A 39 0.41 -20.35 19.44
CA SER A 39 0.61 -18.92 19.16
C SER A 39 1.79 -18.77 18.16
N PRO A 40 1.62 -18.13 16.99
CA PRO A 40 2.68 -17.96 15.98
C PRO A 40 3.82 -17.02 16.39
N LYS A 41 4.01 -16.77 17.69
CA LYS A 41 4.90 -15.70 18.18
C LYS A 41 6.39 -16.01 18.03
N ASP A 42 6.78 -17.25 17.80
CA ASP A 42 8.18 -17.65 17.93
C ASP A 42 8.87 -18.16 16.65
N SER A 43 8.21 -18.23 15.48
CA SER A 43 8.80 -18.96 14.34
C SER A 43 8.93 -18.23 12.99
N ILE A 44 8.39 -17.02 12.78
CA ILE A 44 8.33 -16.49 11.40
C ILE A 44 9.31 -15.34 11.08
N PHE A 45 9.83 -14.53 12.02
CA PHE A 45 10.53 -13.30 11.58
C PHE A 45 11.77 -12.78 12.34
N TYR A 46 12.43 -13.55 13.21
CA TYR A 46 13.64 -13.06 13.90
C TYR A 46 14.87 -13.93 13.64
N SER A 47 15.35 -13.94 12.39
CA SER A 47 16.69 -14.44 12.09
C SER A 47 17.68 -13.30 12.33
N LEU A 48 18.13 -13.13 13.57
CA LEU A 48 19.44 -12.52 13.80
C LEU A 48 20.48 -13.62 13.55
N SER A 49 21.62 -13.26 12.95
CA SER A 49 22.70 -14.24 12.82
C SER A 49 23.10 -14.73 14.22
N LYS A 50 23.59 -15.97 14.32
CA LYS A 50 24.10 -16.55 15.57
C LYS A 50 25.42 -15.92 16.05
N SER A 51 25.87 -14.83 15.41
CA SER A 51 27.07 -14.12 15.82
C SER A 51 26.79 -13.33 17.10
N ASP A 52 27.40 -13.73 18.21
CA ASP A 52 27.23 -13.09 19.52
C ASP A 52 27.84 -11.67 19.61
N SER A 53 28.59 -11.22 18.59
CA SER A 53 29.23 -9.90 18.60
C SER A 53 28.58 -8.91 17.62
N PRO A 54 28.18 -7.69 18.07
CA PRO A 54 27.70 -6.62 17.20
C PRO A 54 28.75 -6.21 16.16
N GLU A 55 28.33 -6.09 14.90
CA GLU A 55 29.15 -5.67 13.76
C GLU A 55 28.50 -4.45 13.06
N PRO A 56 28.74 -3.23 13.54
CA PRO A 56 28.25 -2.02 12.88
C PRO A 56 28.82 -1.90 11.46
N PHE A 57 27.96 -1.63 10.47
CA PHE A 57 28.36 -1.53 9.06
C PHE A 57 27.75 -0.31 8.36
N ARG A 58 28.45 0.23 7.37
CA ARG A 58 27.95 1.30 6.49
C ARG A 58 27.87 0.87 5.03
N ASP A 59 28.88 0.13 4.58
CA ASP A 59 28.98 -0.40 3.21
C ASP A 59 27.92 -1.48 2.97
N LEU A 60 26.89 -1.12 2.20
CA LEU A 60 25.81 -2.03 1.82
C LEU A 60 26.29 -3.14 0.88
N PHE A 61 27.24 -2.86 -0.01
CA PHE A 61 27.77 -3.88 -0.92
C PHE A 61 28.61 -4.91 -0.18
N GLY A 62 29.40 -4.47 0.81
CA GLY A 62 30.11 -5.36 1.74
C GLY A 62 29.15 -6.29 2.48
N ALA A 63 28.07 -5.74 3.04
CA ALA A 63 27.02 -6.53 3.70
C ALA A 63 26.39 -7.57 2.75
N PHE A 64 26.08 -7.19 1.51
CA PHE A 64 25.56 -8.11 0.50
C PHE A 64 26.55 -9.21 0.13
N LYS A 65 27.83 -8.90 -0.07
CA LYS A 65 28.86 -9.90 -0.37
C LYS A 65 29.00 -10.91 0.78
N LYS A 66 28.94 -10.44 2.03
CA LYS A 66 28.99 -11.30 3.20
C LYS A 66 27.77 -12.23 3.26
N TRP A 67 26.57 -11.68 3.08
CA TRP A 67 25.35 -12.47 3.00
C TRP A 67 25.35 -13.48 1.84
N ASP A 68 25.84 -13.11 0.66
CA ASP A 68 25.95 -14.03 -0.49
C ASP A 68 26.86 -15.22 -0.15
N SER A 69 27.91 -15.01 0.67
CA SER A 69 28.86 -16.06 1.07
C SER A 69 28.36 -16.94 2.22
N GLU A 70 27.55 -16.40 3.13
CA GLU A 70 27.09 -17.11 4.34
C GLU A 70 25.71 -17.75 4.19
N VAL A 71 24.84 -17.15 3.36
CA VAL A 71 23.46 -17.57 3.15
C VAL A 71 23.21 -17.80 1.66
N GLY A 72 23.26 -16.74 0.87
CA GLY A 72 23.00 -16.77 -0.57
C GLY A 72 21.58 -17.22 -0.95
N CYS A 73 21.28 -17.16 -2.24
CA CYS A 73 19.92 -17.38 -2.73
C CYS A 73 19.39 -18.81 -2.58
N ALA A 74 20.26 -19.83 -2.64
CA ALA A 74 19.83 -21.22 -2.53
C ALA A 74 19.31 -21.52 -1.11
N GLN A 75 20.08 -21.16 -0.09
CA GLN A 75 19.69 -21.36 1.31
C GLN A 75 18.49 -20.48 1.68
N PHE A 76 18.49 -19.21 1.26
CA PHE A 76 17.35 -18.31 1.50
C PHE A 76 16.03 -18.89 1.01
N ARG A 77 16.01 -19.44 -0.22
CA ARG A 77 14.82 -20.05 -0.82
C ARG A 77 14.35 -21.30 -0.09
N GLU A 78 15.28 -22.11 0.43
CA GLU A 78 14.92 -23.28 1.23
C GLU A 78 14.34 -22.87 2.59
N THR A 79 14.98 -21.93 3.29
CA THR A 79 14.51 -21.42 4.59
C THR A 79 13.13 -20.78 4.48
N HIS A 80 12.85 -20.06 3.39
CA HIS A 80 11.59 -19.34 3.18
C HIS A 80 10.63 -20.09 2.26
N ARG A 81 10.84 -21.38 2.04
CA ARG A 81 10.05 -22.20 1.10
C ARG A 81 8.55 -22.13 1.37
N ASP A 82 8.14 -22.21 2.63
CA ASP A 82 6.73 -22.17 3.01
C ASP A 82 6.09 -20.80 2.73
N LEU A 83 6.84 -19.71 2.91
CA LEU A 83 6.38 -18.36 2.57
C LEU A 83 6.27 -18.16 1.05
N LEU A 84 7.15 -18.80 0.28
CA LEU A 84 7.13 -18.78 -1.19
C LEU A 84 5.99 -19.63 -1.77
N VAL A 85 5.65 -20.74 -1.14
CA VAL A 85 4.61 -21.68 -1.59
C VAL A 85 3.21 -21.26 -1.12
N ASN A 86 3.07 -20.77 0.12
CA ASN A 86 1.76 -20.43 0.70
C ASN A 86 1.31 -18.98 0.46
N GLY A 87 2.11 -18.13 -0.21
CA GLY A 87 1.76 -16.74 -0.52
C GLY A 87 0.60 -16.55 -1.51
N SER A 88 -0.17 -17.60 -1.80
CA SER A 88 -1.16 -17.66 -2.88
C SER A 88 -2.62 -17.78 -2.40
N LYS A 89 -2.99 -17.22 -1.25
CA LYS A 89 -4.41 -16.89 -1.02
C LYS A 89 -4.73 -15.58 -1.76
N MET A 90 -4.99 -15.72 -3.06
CA MET A 90 -5.09 -14.66 -4.07
C MET A 90 -6.36 -13.77 -4.00
N SER A 91 -7.02 -13.62 -2.85
CA SER A 91 -8.21 -12.76 -2.77
C SER A 91 -7.91 -11.26 -2.74
N SER A 92 -6.67 -10.89 -2.44
CA SER A 92 -6.29 -9.49 -2.17
C SER A 92 -5.75 -8.73 -3.39
N LEU A 93 -5.46 -9.42 -4.50
CA LEU A 93 -4.94 -8.84 -5.74
C LEU A 93 -5.70 -9.34 -6.97
N GLN A 94 -6.13 -8.41 -7.82
CA GLN A 94 -6.67 -8.74 -9.13
C GLN A 94 -5.57 -9.20 -10.09
N ASN A 95 -5.95 -10.05 -11.06
CA ASN A 95 -5.06 -10.43 -12.15
C ASN A 95 -4.92 -9.29 -13.15
N ALA A 96 -3.85 -8.51 -13.01
CA ALA A 96 -3.55 -7.41 -13.91
C ALA A 96 -3.09 -7.84 -15.32
N GLU A 97 -2.75 -9.12 -15.52
CA GLU A 97 -2.32 -9.66 -16.81
C GLU A 97 -3.47 -10.22 -17.65
N GLY A 98 -4.73 -9.91 -17.30
CA GLY A 98 -5.91 -10.23 -18.11
C GLY A 98 -6.95 -11.06 -17.36
N GLY A 99 -7.76 -10.38 -16.54
CA GLY A 99 -8.98 -10.97 -15.97
C GLY A 99 -10.11 -11.10 -16.99
N ILE A 100 -10.09 -10.29 -18.06
CA ILE A 100 -11.07 -10.27 -19.14
C ILE A 100 -10.47 -10.97 -20.37
N GLU A 101 -11.20 -11.91 -20.96
CA GLU A 101 -10.76 -12.60 -22.17
C GLU A 101 -10.85 -11.68 -23.39
N CYS A 102 -9.92 -11.80 -24.34
CA CYS A 102 -9.91 -10.93 -25.53
C CYS A 102 -11.22 -10.99 -26.34
N GLY A 103 -11.96 -12.10 -26.26
CA GLY A 103 -13.26 -12.27 -26.94
C GLY A 103 -14.42 -11.54 -26.27
N GLU A 104 -14.26 -11.09 -25.02
CA GLU A 104 -15.28 -10.35 -24.26
C GLU A 104 -15.23 -8.85 -24.54
N LEU A 105 -14.13 -8.34 -25.10
CA LEU A 105 -13.96 -6.94 -25.47
C LEU A 105 -14.87 -6.58 -26.65
N GLN A 106 -15.75 -5.60 -26.46
CA GLN A 106 -16.69 -5.15 -27.50
C GLN A 106 -16.10 -4.05 -28.40
N MET A 107 -14.99 -3.43 -27.98
CA MET A 107 -14.41 -2.26 -28.62
C MET A 107 -12.94 -2.50 -28.99
N LYS A 108 -12.50 -1.91 -30.12
CA LYS A 108 -11.09 -1.86 -30.54
C LYS A 108 -10.35 -0.61 -30.05
N HIS A 109 -11.10 0.44 -29.78
CA HIS A 109 -10.60 1.74 -29.35
C HIS A 109 -11.48 2.23 -28.20
N VAL A 110 -10.86 2.63 -27.10
CA VAL A 110 -11.54 3.24 -25.96
C VAL A 110 -10.91 4.58 -25.67
N SER A 111 -11.75 5.57 -25.40
CA SER A 111 -11.35 6.93 -25.02
C SER A 111 -11.92 7.28 -23.64
N VAL A 112 -11.03 7.65 -22.73
CA VAL A 112 -11.35 8.06 -21.36
C VAL A 112 -10.98 9.54 -21.20
N LEU A 113 -11.98 10.36 -20.89
CA LEU A 113 -11.78 11.78 -20.58
C LEU A 113 -11.69 11.97 -19.06
N VAL A 114 -10.56 12.49 -18.60
CA VAL A 114 -10.32 12.68 -17.16
C VAL A 114 -10.84 14.04 -16.70
N LYS A 115 -11.70 14.03 -15.67
CA LYS A 115 -12.40 15.19 -15.09
C LYS A 115 -11.92 15.45 -13.66
N GLY A 116 -11.24 16.59 -13.47
CA GLY A 116 -10.70 16.99 -12.17
C GLY A 116 -9.45 16.19 -11.86
N TRP A 117 -8.34 16.88 -11.67
CA TRP A 117 -7.03 16.25 -11.54
C TRP A 117 -6.28 16.86 -10.37
N THR A 118 -5.93 16.08 -9.36
CA THR A 118 -5.22 16.60 -8.18
C THR A 118 -3.81 16.05 -8.01
N TRP A 119 -3.59 14.73 -8.15
CA TRP A 119 -2.25 14.13 -7.90
C TRP A 119 -1.82 13.06 -8.92
N VAL A 120 -2.72 12.62 -9.80
CA VAL A 120 -2.41 11.70 -10.89
C VAL A 120 -1.26 12.30 -11.75
N PRO A 121 -0.31 11.55 -12.33
CA PRO A 121 0.81 12.18 -13.06
C PRO A 121 0.52 12.43 -14.55
N ASP A 122 0.95 13.60 -15.08
CA ASP A 122 0.60 14.08 -16.44
C ASP A 122 0.97 13.12 -17.57
N ASN A 123 1.94 12.23 -17.31
CA ASN A 123 2.35 11.16 -18.21
C ASN A 123 1.25 10.11 -18.47
N MET A 124 0.15 10.15 -17.71
CA MET A 124 -1.02 9.32 -18.00
C MET A 124 -1.96 9.91 -19.05
N ASP A 125 -1.76 11.16 -19.47
CA ASP A 125 -2.38 11.71 -20.69
C ASP A 125 -1.61 11.17 -21.90
N ASN A 126 -2.06 10.02 -22.41
CA ASN A 126 -1.35 9.31 -23.47
C ASN A 126 -2.27 8.33 -24.23
N LEU A 127 -1.77 7.87 -25.38
CA LEU A 127 -2.33 6.77 -26.14
C LEU A 127 -1.57 5.48 -25.83
N TYR A 128 -2.26 4.51 -25.25
CA TYR A 128 -1.72 3.23 -24.85
C TYR A 128 -2.07 2.14 -25.86
N SER A 129 -1.09 1.26 -26.12
CA SER A 129 -1.31 -0.01 -26.83
C SER A 129 -1.47 -1.12 -25.79
N CYS A 130 -2.70 -1.58 -25.59
CA CYS A 130 -3.04 -2.61 -24.62
C CYS A 130 -3.04 -4.00 -25.26
N ARG A 131 -3.26 -5.05 -24.45
CA ARG A 131 -3.42 -6.42 -24.97
C ARG A 131 -4.63 -6.51 -25.90
N CYS A 132 -4.72 -7.62 -26.62
CA CYS A 132 -5.81 -7.89 -27.57
C CYS A 132 -5.94 -6.86 -28.71
N GLY A 133 -4.93 -6.00 -28.93
CA GLY A 133 -4.97 -4.93 -29.94
C GLY A 133 -5.86 -3.74 -29.57
N LEU A 134 -6.28 -3.64 -28.31
CA LEU A 134 -7.08 -2.51 -27.81
C LEU A 134 -6.20 -1.26 -27.72
N SER A 135 -6.58 -0.17 -28.38
CA SER A 135 -5.97 1.13 -28.12
C SER A 135 -6.77 1.88 -27.06
N CYS A 136 -6.06 2.47 -26.10
CA CYS A 136 -6.67 3.16 -24.98
C CYS A 136 -6.15 4.60 -24.92
N LEU A 137 -6.99 5.57 -25.25
CA LEU A 137 -6.67 6.99 -25.11
C LEU A 137 -7.14 7.48 -23.74
N TRP A 138 -6.20 7.90 -22.90
CA TRP A 138 -6.49 8.67 -21.70
C TRP A 138 -6.10 10.11 -21.96
N THR A 139 -7.03 11.05 -21.75
CA THR A 139 -6.70 12.46 -21.99
C THR A 139 -7.49 13.41 -21.10
N LYS A 140 -6.90 14.58 -20.85
CA LYS A 140 -7.56 15.75 -20.26
C LYS A 140 -8.22 16.63 -21.32
N SER A 141 -7.80 16.50 -22.58
CA SER A 141 -8.27 17.34 -23.66
C SER A 141 -9.62 16.87 -24.18
N SER A 142 -10.66 17.66 -23.95
CA SER A 142 -11.97 17.42 -24.55
C SER A 142 -11.94 17.52 -26.09
N LEU A 143 -10.91 18.12 -26.67
CA LEU A 143 -10.73 18.15 -28.13
C LEU A 143 -10.26 16.81 -28.69
N LEU A 144 -9.44 16.08 -27.92
CA LEU A 144 -8.96 14.75 -28.30
C LEU A 144 -10.00 13.65 -28.00
N ALA A 145 -10.89 13.91 -27.04
CA ALA A 145 -11.98 13.02 -26.65
C ALA A 145 -13.32 13.77 -26.60
N ASP A 146 -13.85 14.19 -27.77
CA ASP A 146 -15.11 14.95 -27.90
C ASP A 146 -16.33 14.13 -27.45
N LYS A 147 -16.34 12.83 -27.75
CA LYS A 147 -17.40 11.90 -27.33
C LYS A 147 -16.78 10.66 -26.67
N PRO A 148 -16.24 10.82 -25.44
CA PRO A 148 -15.52 9.75 -24.79
C PRO A 148 -16.44 8.58 -24.46
N ASP A 149 -15.84 7.41 -24.25
CA ASP A 149 -16.54 6.20 -23.82
C ASP A 149 -16.74 6.19 -22.30
N ALA A 150 -15.84 6.87 -21.59
CA ALA A 150 -15.92 7.05 -20.15
C ALA A 150 -15.45 8.45 -19.70
N LEU A 151 -16.07 8.95 -18.63
CA LEU A 151 -15.61 10.10 -17.85
C LEU A 151 -15.01 9.57 -16.54
N LEU A 152 -13.74 9.87 -16.30
CA LEU A 152 -13.07 9.52 -15.05
C LEU A 152 -13.11 10.70 -14.09
N PHE A 153 -13.69 10.48 -12.91
CA PHE A 153 -13.75 11.44 -11.83
C PHE A 153 -12.81 11.02 -10.70
N GLU A 154 -11.88 11.91 -10.35
CA GLU A 154 -10.95 11.73 -9.24
C GLU A 154 -11.42 12.55 -8.04
N THR A 155 -11.60 11.93 -6.86
CA THR A 155 -12.02 12.56 -5.58
C THR A 155 -13.37 13.31 -5.58
N THR A 156 -13.98 13.49 -6.76
CA THR A 156 -15.26 14.16 -6.98
C THR A 156 -16.31 13.12 -7.34
N THR A 157 -17.47 13.18 -6.72
CA THR A 157 -18.57 12.25 -7.00
C THR A 157 -19.09 12.47 -8.43
N PRO A 158 -19.27 11.40 -9.24
CA PRO A 158 -19.85 11.51 -10.56
C PRO A 158 -21.30 12.05 -10.55
N PRO A 159 -21.79 12.56 -11.69
CA PRO A 159 -23.20 12.93 -11.85
C PRO A 159 -24.15 11.78 -11.50
N ILE A 160 -25.26 12.10 -10.81
CA ILE A 160 -26.24 11.12 -10.32
C ILE A 160 -26.94 10.41 -11.48
N LEU A 161 -27.29 11.15 -12.54
CA LEU A 161 -28.03 10.63 -13.68
C LEU A 161 -27.09 10.39 -14.87
N ARG A 162 -27.25 9.23 -15.52
CA ARG A 162 -26.67 8.90 -16.83
C ARG A 162 -27.79 8.54 -17.79
N ARG A 163 -27.73 9.00 -19.04
CA ARG A 163 -28.67 8.60 -20.11
C ARG A 163 -28.00 7.63 -21.07
N ASP A 164 -28.80 6.91 -21.84
CA ASP A 164 -28.29 6.08 -22.92
C ASP A 164 -27.50 6.94 -23.93
N GLY A 165 -26.29 6.49 -24.27
CA GLY A 165 -25.35 7.22 -25.12
C GLY A 165 -24.44 8.20 -24.37
N ASP A 166 -24.68 8.46 -23.07
CA ASP A 166 -23.72 9.20 -22.24
C ASP A 166 -22.52 8.30 -21.87
N PRO A 167 -21.31 8.87 -21.71
CA PRO A 167 -20.14 8.10 -21.31
C PRO A 167 -20.32 7.41 -19.94
N LEU A 168 -19.65 6.27 -19.75
CA LEU A 168 -19.60 5.60 -18.44
C LEU A 168 -18.98 6.51 -17.39
N ARG A 169 -19.52 6.49 -16.18
CA ARG A 169 -19.00 7.21 -15.02
C ARG A 169 -18.01 6.32 -14.30
N VAL A 170 -16.73 6.65 -14.44
CA VAL A 170 -15.65 6.01 -13.71
C VAL A 170 -15.34 6.86 -12.49
N TYR A 171 -15.41 6.29 -11.30
CA TYR A 171 -15.04 6.96 -10.08
C TYR A 171 -13.83 6.30 -9.44
N MET A 172 -12.78 7.09 -9.18
CA MET A 172 -11.56 6.60 -8.56
C MET A 172 -11.36 7.25 -7.20
N ASP A 173 -11.14 6.41 -6.18
CA ASP A 173 -10.69 6.86 -4.87
C ASP A 173 -9.91 5.76 -4.15
N LEU A 174 -8.72 6.13 -3.67
CA LEU A 174 -7.81 5.19 -3.01
C LEU A 174 -7.74 5.41 -1.50
N GLU A 175 -8.46 6.37 -0.91
CA GLU A 175 -8.41 6.60 0.54
C GLU A 175 -9.14 5.49 1.33
N ALA A 176 -8.54 5.08 2.46
CA ALA A 176 -9.01 3.95 3.27
C ALA A 176 -10.49 4.03 3.69
N GLY A 177 -11.01 5.23 3.94
CA GLY A 177 -12.35 5.45 4.48
C GLY A 177 -13.46 5.52 3.44
N ARG A 178 -13.14 5.51 2.13
CA ARG A 178 -14.13 5.80 1.10
C ARG A 178 -14.77 4.54 0.53
N LYS A 179 -16.02 4.69 0.12
CA LYS A 179 -16.87 3.64 -0.43
C LYS A 179 -17.44 4.09 -1.77
N ARG A 180 -17.93 3.12 -2.54
CA ARG A 180 -18.78 3.33 -3.72
C ARG A 180 -19.84 4.39 -3.44
N SER A 181 -20.02 5.32 -4.37
CA SER A 181 -21.04 6.37 -4.23
C SER A 181 -22.42 5.86 -4.64
N GLY A 182 -22.46 4.77 -5.40
CA GLY A 182 -23.68 4.21 -6.00
C GLY A 182 -24.09 4.90 -7.30
N ASN A 183 -23.41 5.99 -7.66
CA ASN A 183 -23.64 6.74 -8.90
C ASN A 183 -22.59 6.46 -9.97
N GLU A 184 -21.58 5.64 -9.71
CA GLU A 184 -20.57 5.26 -10.68
C GLU A 184 -20.93 3.93 -11.36
N ASP A 185 -20.59 3.82 -12.64
CA ASP A 185 -20.70 2.57 -13.39
C ASP A 185 -19.48 1.68 -13.11
N ILE A 186 -18.30 2.30 -12.98
CA ILE A 186 -17.03 1.64 -12.64
C ILE A 186 -16.41 2.34 -11.43
N PHE A 187 -16.07 1.57 -10.39
CA PHE A 187 -15.36 2.06 -9.22
C PHE A 187 -13.92 1.53 -9.18
N ILE A 188 -12.96 2.42 -9.02
CA ILE A 188 -11.53 2.11 -8.90
C ILE A 188 -11.08 2.38 -7.47
N SER A 189 -10.56 1.35 -6.79
CA SER A 189 -10.07 1.44 -5.41
C SER A 189 -8.83 0.55 -5.20
N TYR A 190 -8.25 0.55 -4.01
CA TYR A 190 -7.15 -0.37 -3.67
C TYR A 190 -7.61 -1.81 -3.36
N HIS A 191 -8.91 -2.08 -3.22
CA HIS A 191 -9.44 -3.42 -2.94
C HIS A 191 -9.63 -4.24 -4.22
N ALA A 192 -9.26 -5.53 -4.16
CA ALA A 192 -9.42 -6.44 -5.30
C ALA A 192 -10.88 -6.79 -5.67
N ARG A 193 -11.83 -6.53 -4.76
CA ARG A 193 -13.26 -6.79 -4.97
C ARG A 193 -14.00 -5.69 -5.74
N ASP A 194 -13.38 -4.52 -5.90
CA ASP A 194 -13.97 -3.43 -6.67
C ASP A 194 -13.74 -3.65 -8.18
N ASN A 195 -14.35 -2.85 -9.05
CA ASN A 195 -14.32 -3.15 -10.50
C ASN A 195 -12.89 -3.21 -11.04
N VAL A 196 -12.08 -2.21 -10.70
CA VAL A 196 -10.66 -2.20 -11.06
C VAL A 196 -9.84 -1.85 -9.84
N GLN A 197 -8.88 -2.69 -9.50
CA GLN A 197 -7.96 -2.44 -8.39
C GLN A 197 -6.83 -1.51 -8.82
N SER A 198 -6.40 -0.64 -7.92
CA SER A 198 -5.19 0.16 -8.08
C SER A 198 -4.38 0.17 -6.79
N THR A 199 -3.26 -0.54 -6.78
CA THR A 199 -2.31 -0.53 -5.66
C THR A 199 -1.39 0.69 -5.70
N TYR A 200 -0.73 0.96 -4.58
CA TYR A 200 0.28 2.03 -4.48
C TYR A 200 1.72 1.58 -4.83
N ALA A 201 1.93 0.35 -5.31
CA ALA A 201 3.26 -0.18 -5.62
C ALA A 201 3.88 0.34 -6.94
N GLY A 202 3.11 1.11 -7.71
CA GLY A 202 3.51 1.67 -9.01
C GLY A 202 4.36 2.94 -8.90
N ALA A 203 4.89 3.41 -10.03
CA ALA A 203 5.77 4.58 -10.17
C ALA A 203 5.02 5.93 -10.06
N VAL A 204 3.95 5.99 -9.29
CA VAL A 204 2.80 6.84 -9.67
C VAL A 204 2.70 8.16 -8.95
N PHE A 205 3.77 8.62 -8.31
CA PHE A 205 3.75 9.98 -7.82
C PHE A 205 4.54 10.88 -8.74
N HIS A 206 5.76 10.56 -9.16
CA HIS A 206 6.49 11.38 -10.14
C HIS A 206 7.50 10.55 -10.96
N ASN A 207 7.61 10.84 -12.26
CA ASN A 207 8.36 10.06 -13.26
C ASN A 207 9.88 9.96 -13.07
N ASN A 208 10.43 8.92 -13.72
CA ASN A 208 11.82 8.50 -13.90
C ASN A 208 12.55 8.04 -12.63
N ARG A 209 12.38 6.73 -12.35
CA ARG A 209 13.02 5.94 -11.29
C ARG A 209 14.53 5.69 -11.52
N ASN A 210 15.27 6.71 -11.97
CA ASN A 210 16.74 6.70 -11.89
C ASN A 210 17.15 7.64 -10.75
N TYR A 211 16.71 7.32 -9.54
CA TYR A 211 17.21 8.02 -8.36
C TYR A 211 18.54 7.38 -7.95
N GLN A 212 19.53 8.20 -7.67
CA GLN A 212 20.78 7.74 -7.10
C GLN A 212 20.49 7.20 -5.69
N LEU A 213 20.78 5.91 -5.48
CA LEU A 213 20.69 5.29 -4.17
C LEU A 213 22.09 5.21 -3.58
N SER A 214 22.22 5.58 -2.30
CA SER A 214 23.47 5.48 -1.58
C SER A 214 23.86 4.01 -1.35
N SER A 215 25.12 3.69 -1.66
CA SER A 215 25.77 2.45 -1.23
C SER A 215 26.15 2.46 0.25
N ASP A 216 26.16 3.63 0.86
CA ASP A 216 26.62 3.85 2.23
C ASP A 216 25.45 4.25 3.13
N LYS A 217 25.32 3.53 4.24
CA LYS A 217 24.30 3.76 5.25
C LYS A 217 24.86 4.53 6.45
N ASN A 218 23.97 5.23 7.15
CA ASN A 218 24.25 5.87 8.42
C ASN A 218 24.36 4.86 9.57
N ASN A 219 25.26 5.12 10.51
CA ASN A 219 25.39 4.35 11.75
C ASN A 219 24.76 5.07 12.94
N ASP A 220 24.93 6.40 13.03
CA ASP A 220 24.48 7.17 14.19
C ASP A 220 22.98 7.46 14.16
N THR A 221 22.41 7.61 12.96
CA THR A 221 20.97 7.79 12.75
C THR A 221 20.43 6.66 11.88
N LEU A 222 19.64 5.79 12.49
CA LEU A 222 19.21 4.52 11.88
C LEU A 222 17.95 4.67 11.03
N VAL A 223 17.03 5.52 11.47
CA VAL A 223 15.66 5.58 10.94
C VAL A 223 15.39 6.91 10.25
N TYR A 224 14.81 6.83 9.06
CA TYR A 224 14.14 7.93 8.39
C TYR A 224 12.63 7.88 8.66
N TRP A 225 12.02 9.01 9.01
CA TRP A 225 10.58 9.19 9.00
C TRP A 225 10.20 10.54 8.40
N SER A 226 9.10 10.59 7.65
CA SER A 226 8.57 11.85 7.13
C SER A 226 7.05 11.81 7.11
N SER A 227 6.42 12.85 7.67
CA SER A 227 4.96 12.95 7.66
C SER A 227 4.49 14.39 7.74
N SER A 228 3.48 14.74 6.93
CA SER A 228 2.85 16.07 6.95
C SER A 228 1.35 16.05 7.28
N ARG A 229 0.74 14.86 7.44
CA ARG A 229 -0.66 14.68 7.86
C ARG A 229 -0.67 14.24 9.33
N CYS A 230 -0.78 15.16 10.28
CA CYS A 230 -0.57 14.83 11.69
C CYS A 230 -1.84 14.22 12.31
N LEU A 231 -1.90 12.89 12.35
CA LEU A 231 -3.01 12.12 12.93
C LEU A 231 -2.66 11.67 14.36
N PRO A 232 -3.53 11.85 15.36
CA PRO A 232 -3.18 11.59 16.77
C PRO A 232 -2.60 10.20 17.03
N GLN A 233 -3.28 9.14 16.57
CA GLN A 233 -2.86 7.75 16.82
C GLN A 233 -1.51 7.45 16.15
N ARG A 234 -1.34 7.84 14.87
CA ARG A 234 -0.07 7.66 14.16
C ARG A 234 1.07 8.42 14.84
N ASN A 235 0.83 9.69 15.20
CA ASN A 235 1.86 10.52 15.81
C ASN A 235 2.25 10.01 17.20
N GLN A 236 1.29 9.45 17.96
CA GLN A 236 1.60 8.82 19.24
C GLN A 236 2.48 7.58 19.07
N LEU A 237 2.19 6.73 18.09
CA LEU A 237 3.02 5.57 17.77
C LEU A 237 4.42 6.00 17.31
N ALA A 238 4.51 6.93 16.36
CA ALA A 238 5.77 7.46 15.88
C ALA A 238 6.60 8.07 17.01
N LYS A 239 5.99 8.89 17.89
CA LYS A 239 6.67 9.49 19.05
C LYS A 239 7.32 8.45 19.96
N LYS A 240 6.65 7.31 20.22
CA LYS A 240 7.23 6.22 21.02
C LYS A 240 8.46 5.63 20.33
N ILE A 241 8.36 5.35 19.03
CA ILE A 241 9.47 4.78 18.24
C ILE A 241 10.66 5.75 18.18
N LEU A 242 10.41 7.02 17.84
CA LEU A 242 11.43 8.09 17.78
C LEU A 242 12.15 8.30 19.12
N SER A 243 11.49 8.04 20.25
CA SER A 243 12.12 8.15 21.57
C SER A 243 13.08 7.01 21.90
N LEU A 244 13.00 5.90 21.17
CA LEU A 244 13.77 4.68 21.42
C LEU A 244 14.84 4.41 20.35
N LEU A 245 14.68 5.00 19.16
CA LEU A 245 15.56 4.82 18.01
C LEU A 245 16.17 6.15 17.55
N PRO A 246 17.48 6.17 17.22
CA PRO A 246 18.10 7.32 16.56
C PRO A 246 17.41 7.58 15.21
N THR A 247 16.65 8.67 15.13
CA THR A 247 15.71 8.93 14.03
C THR A 247 15.81 10.37 13.56
N HIS A 248 15.87 10.56 12.25
CA HIS A 248 15.54 11.83 11.63
C HIS A 248 14.08 11.85 11.18
N SER A 249 13.36 12.86 11.64
CA SER A 249 11.95 13.09 11.39
C SER A 249 11.79 14.37 10.58
N PHE A 250 11.41 14.17 9.32
CA PHE A 250 11.11 15.20 8.33
C PHE A 250 9.60 15.43 8.24
N GLY A 251 9.18 16.35 7.37
CA GLY A 251 7.76 16.71 7.25
C GLY A 251 7.29 17.63 8.38
N LYS A 252 5.98 17.91 8.42
CA LYS A 252 5.38 18.82 9.42
C LYS A 252 5.22 18.17 10.80
N CYS A 253 5.13 16.85 10.88
CA CYS A 253 4.79 16.12 12.10
C CYS A 253 6.05 15.66 12.84
N LEU A 254 6.15 16.00 14.14
CA LEU A 254 7.30 15.69 15.02
C LEU A 254 8.66 15.97 14.35
N ASN A 255 8.77 17.04 13.56
CA ASN A 255 10.02 17.40 12.90
C ASN A 255 11.12 17.60 13.94
N ASN A 256 12.28 16.97 13.76
CA ASN A 256 13.42 17.11 14.66
C ASN A 256 14.72 17.48 13.94
N VAL A 257 14.62 17.82 12.66
CA VAL A 257 15.78 18.15 11.80
C VAL A 257 15.85 19.65 11.47
N GLY A 258 14.79 20.42 11.77
CA GLY A 258 14.79 21.88 11.60
C GLY A 258 14.22 22.37 10.27
N GLY A 259 13.49 21.53 9.53
CA GLY A 259 12.84 21.95 8.29
C GLY A 259 12.28 20.81 7.45
N LEU A 260 11.46 21.14 6.45
CA LEU A 260 10.92 20.16 5.49
C LEU A 260 11.99 19.70 4.49
N ASP A 261 12.82 20.64 4.04
CA ASP A 261 13.85 20.41 3.01
C ASP A 261 15.23 20.17 3.63
N GLN A 262 15.32 19.95 4.95
CA GLN A 262 16.60 19.70 5.63
C GLN A 262 17.34 18.47 5.07
N ALA A 263 16.61 17.53 4.46
CA ALA A 263 17.20 16.39 3.78
C ALA A 263 18.22 16.81 2.71
N LEU A 264 18.00 17.94 2.02
CA LEU A 264 18.92 18.46 1.00
C LEU A 264 20.18 19.10 1.59
N SER A 265 20.11 19.58 2.84
CA SER A 265 21.28 20.05 3.58
C SER A 265 22.16 18.87 4.02
N PHE A 266 21.53 17.76 4.41
CA PHE A 266 22.25 16.53 4.78
C PHE A 266 22.81 15.79 3.56
N TYR A 267 22.08 15.82 2.43
CA TYR A 267 22.43 15.09 1.21
C TYR A 267 22.28 16.01 -0.02
N PRO A 268 23.23 16.94 -0.26
CA PRO A 268 23.20 17.85 -1.40
C PRO A 268 23.18 17.15 -2.76
N GLU A 269 23.71 15.93 -2.85
CA GLU A 269 23.68 15.07 -4.04
C GLU A 269 22.25 14.66 -4.44
N CYS A 270 21.27 14.75 -3.54
CA CYS A 270 19.88 14.43 -3.83
C CYS A 270 19.13 15.55 -4.56
N VAL A 271 19.77 16.69 -4.86
CA VAL A 271 19.19 17.78 -5.64
C VAL A 271 19.11 17.36 -7.11
N LYS A 272 17.88 17.28 -7.65
CA LYS A 272 17.62 16.87 -9.05
C LYS A 272 17.97 17.96 -10.07
N ASP A 273 17.52 19.20 -9.84
CA ASP A 273 17.87 20.37 -10.64
C ASP A 273 18.19 21.53 -9.68
N PRO A 274 19.43 22.05 -9.68
CA PRO A 274 19.80 23.16 -8.80
C PRO A 274 19.15 24.49 -9.18
N ASN A 275 18.57 24.60 -10.38
CA ASN A 275 17.94 25.83 -10.88
C ASN A 275 16.43 25.88 -10.60
N GLU A 276 15.82 24.77 -10.20
CA GLU A 276 14.41 24.70 -9.83
C GLU A 276 14.23 24.62 -8.32
N LYS A 277 13.10 25.15 -7.83
CA LYS A 277 12.74 24.95 -6.43
C LYS A 277 12.51 23.45 -6.20
N PRO A 278 13.25 22.80 -5.28
CA PRO A 278 13.14 21.37 -5.08
C PRO A 278 11.74 21.04 -4.56
N LYS A 279 11.12 20.00 -5.11
CA LYS A 279 9.93 19.41 -4.51
C LYS A 279 10.36 18.24 -3.62
N TRP A 280 9.57 17.98 -2.57
CA TRP A 280 9.90 16.94 -1.60
C TRP A 280 10.06 15.56 -2.24
N TRP A 281 9.25 15.25 -3.26
CA TRP A 281 9.32 13.98 -3.98
C TRP A 281 10.56 13.84 -4.88
N ASP A 282 11.23 14.93 -5.27
CA ASP A 282 12.40 14.87 -6.14
C ASP A 282 13.61 14.25 -5.44
N HIS A 283 13.69 14.40 -4.11
CA HIS A 283 14.85 13.97 -3.32
C HIS A 283 14.52 12.87 -2.29
N LEU A 284 13.23 12.55 -2.10
CA LEU A 284 12.76 11.62 -1.08
C LEU A 284 13.50 10.27 -1.10
N HIS A 285 13.50 9.59 -2.25
CA HIS A 285 14.10 8.25 -2.38
C HIS A 285 15.61 8.29 -2.14
N CYS A 286 16.30 9.31 -2.66
CA CYS A 286 17.73 9.52 -2.43
C CYS A 286 18.01 9.73 -0.95
N ALA A 287 17.30 10.64 -0.28
CA ALA A 287 17.47 10.89 1.16
C ALA A 287 17.19 9.64 2.01
N MET A 288 16.11 8.90 1.72
CA MET A 288 15.79 7.65 2.41
C MET A 288 16.89 6.59 2.23
N SER A 289 17.59 6.59 1.09
CA SER A 289 18.62 5.60 0.78
C SER A 289 19.85 5.66 1.69
N HIS A 290 20.11 6.77 2.37
CA HIS A 290 21.21 6.88 3.36
C HIS A 290 20.87 6.23 4.71
N TYR A 291 19.61 5.86 4.95
CA TYR A 291 19.19 5.22 6.20
C TYR A 291 19.06 3.71 6.01
N LYS A 292 19.34 2.97 7.08
CA LYS A 292 19.10 1.53 7.13
C LYS A 292 17.61 1.23 7.16
N PHE A 293 16.85 2.02 7.92
CA PHE A 293 15.43 1.80 8.11
C PHE A 293 14.61 3.03 7.73
N VAL A 294 13.39 2.77 7.25
CA VAL A 294 12.36 3.78 7.07
C VAL A 294 11.15 3.38 7.90
N LEU A 295 10.64 4.31 8.70
CA LEU A 295 9.40 4.11 9.42
C LEU A 295 8.19 4.34 8.51
N ALA A 296 7.50 3.27 8.13
CA ALA A 296 6.35 3.29 7.24
C ALA A 296 5.05 3.04 8.02
N ILE A 297 4.49 4.10 8.61
CA ILE A 297 3.22 4.03 9.35
C ILE A 297 2.07 4.58 8.51
N GLU A 298 1.07 3.74 8.26
CA GLU A 298 -0.13 4.14 7.55
C GLU A 298 -0.98 5.15 8.32
N ASN A 299 -1.79 5.91 7.58
CA ASN A 299 -2.77 6.81 8.20
C ASN A 299 -3.80 6.03 9.03
N THR A 300 -4.09 4.79 8.62
CA THR A 300 -5.04 3.88 9.26
C THR A 300 -4.61 2.44 8.98
N MET A 301 -4.77 1.54 9.95
CA MET A 301 -4.46 0.12 9.82
C MET A 301 -5.70 -0.61 9.32
N THR A 302 -5.83 -0.77 8.02
CA THR A 302 -7.00 -1.37 7.36
C THR A 302 -6.55 -2.44 6.39
N GLU A 303 -7.33 -3.52 6.28
CA GLU A 303 -7.09 -4.61 5.33
C GLU A 303 -6.85 -4.07 3.91
N SER A 304 -5.81 -4.59 3.25
CA SER A 304 -5.37 -4.23 1.90
C SER A 304 -4.90 -2.78 1.69
N TYR A 305 -4.96 -1.93 2.72
CA TYR A 305 -4.53 -0.54 2.63
C TYR A 305 -3.01 -0.42 2.81
N VAL A 306 -2.28 -0.79 1.76
CA VAL A 306 -0.81 -0.68 1.67
C VAL A 306 -0.46 0.43 0.69
N THR A 307 0.13 1.52 1.20
CA THR A 307 0.33 2.75 0.43
C THR A 307 1.77 2.96 -0.01
N GLU A 308 2.05 4.11 -0.64
CA GLU A 308 3.36 4.50 -1.15
C GLU A 308 4.44 4.49 -0.07
N LYS A 309 4.08 4.69 1.20
CA LYS A 309 5.03 4.76 2.32
C LYS A 309 5.89 3.51 2.44
N LEU A 310 5.27 2.34 2.30
CA LEU A 310 5.99 1.06 2.33
C LEU A 310 6.83 0.92 1.05
N PHE A 311 6.24 1.19 -0.12
CA PHE A 311 6.90 0.95 -1.39
C PHE A 311 8.07 1.91 -1.63
N TYR A 312 8.00 3.16 -1.19
CA TYR A 312 9.12 4.10 -1.21
C TYR A 312 10.31 3.63 -0.38
N ALA A 313 10.04 3.03 0.79
CA ALA A 313 11.10 2.46 1.62
C ALA A 313 11.79 1.27 0.92
N LEU A 314 11.01 0.38 0.30
CA LEU A 314 11.56 -0.71 -0.51
C LEU A 314 12.36 -0.17 -1.71
N ASP A 315 11.81 0.80 -2.43
CA ASP A 315 12.42 1.37 -3.63
C ASP A 315 13.70 2.17 -3.30
N SER A 316 13.80 2.78 -2.12
CA SER A 316 15.00 3.51 -1.66
C SER A 316 16.13 2.59 -1.18
N GLY A 317 15.93 1.27 -1.15
CA GLY A 317 16.92 0.33 -0.62
C GLY A 317 17.09 0.41 0.90
N ALA A 318 16.07 0.87 1.63
CA ALA A 318 16.00 0.76 3.09
C ALA A 318 15.08 -0.41 3.49
N VAL A 319 15.19 -0.86 4.73
CA VAL A 319 14.27 -1.86 5.30
C VAL A 319 13.09 -1.13 5.96
N PRO A 320 11.84 -1.35 5.52
CA PRO A 320 10.68 -0.70 6.11
C PRO A 320 10.36 -1.27 7.50
N ILE A 321 10.15 -0.40 8.48
CA ILE A 321 9.49 -0.71 9.76
C ILE A 321 8.01 -0.36 9.57
N TYR A 322 7.16 -1.36 9.36
CA TYR A 322 5.80 -1.16 8.87
C TYR A 322 4.74 -1.29 9.96
N PHE A 323 3.73 -0.42 9.88
CA PHE A 323 2.49 -0.49 10.65
C PHE A 323 1.32 -0.10 9.74
N GLY A 324 0.46 -1.05 9.39
CA GLY A 324 -0.62 -0.80 8.44
C GLY A 324 -1.52 -2.01 8.24
N ALA A 325 -1.67 -2.48 7.00
CA ALA A 325 -2.58 -3.57 6.66
C ALA A 325 -2.17 -4.89 7.33
N PRO A 326 -3.11 -5.61 7.99
CA PRO A 326 -2.82 -6.90 8.63
C PRO A 326 -2.45 -8.00 7.62
N ASN A 327 -2.88 -7.87 6.37
CA ASN A 327 -2.57 -8.77 5.26
C ASN A 327 -1.50 -8.20 4.32
N VAL A 328 -0.58 -7.36 4.82
CA VAL A 328 0.48 -6.73 4.01
C VAL A 328 1.29 -7.72 3.17
N TRP A 329 1.51 -8.93 3.70
CA TRP A 329 2.24 -10.01 3.04
C TRP A 329 1.61 -10.49 1.72
N ASP A 330 0.33 -10.18 1.48
CA ASP A 330 -0.30 -10.43 0.18
C ASP A 330 0.25 -9.52 -0.92
N PHE A 331 0.88 -8.39 -0.56
CA PHE A 331 1.27 -7.31 -1.47
C PHE A 331 2.78 -7.18 -1.66
N ILE A 332 3.58 -7.76 -0.77
CA ILE A 332 5.02 -7.51 -0.70
C ILE A 332 5.81 -8.80 -0.87
N PRO A 333 7.12 -8.71 -1.16
CA PRO A 333 7.99 -9.88 -1.12
C PRO A 333 8.05 -10.47 0.30
N PRO A 334 8.27 -11.78 0.44
CA PRO A 334 8.53 -12.37 1.75
C PRO A 334 9.80 -11.78 2.35
N HIS A 335 9.82 -11.66 3.68
CA HIS A 335 10.99 -11.18 4.43
C HIS A 335 11.51 -9.81 3.95
N SER A 336 10.63 -8.90 3.49
CA SER A 336 11.06 -7.58 2.98
C SER A 336 10.81 -6.43 3.95
N ILE A 337 10.14 -6.67 5.08
CA ILE A 337 9.78 -5.65 6.07
C ILE A 337 9.96 -6.16 7.50
N ILE A 338 10.15 -5.23 8.42
CA ILE A 338 9.95 -5.44 9.85
C ILE A 338 8.49 -5.10 10.14
N ASP A 339 7.64 -6.11 10.30
CA ASP A 339 6.25 -5.91 10.73
C ASP A 339 6.22 -5.55 12.22
N GLY A 340 6.08 -4.26 12.52
CA GLY A 340 6.11 -3.75 13.89
C GLY A 340 4.95 -4.23 14.75
N THR A 341 3.90 -4.78 14.15
CA THR A 341 2.73 -5.32 14.88
C THR A 341 2.99 -6.70 15.49
N GLN A 342 4.04 -7.40 15.07
CA GLN A 342 4.39 -8.74 15.56
C GLN A 342 5.22 -8.71 16.86
N PHE A 343 5.62 -7.54 17.34
CA PHE A 343 6.38 -7.38 18.57
C PHE A 343 5.45 -7.21 19.76
N SER A 344 5.81 -7.78 20.92
CA SER A 344 5.02 -7.62 22.14
C SER A 344 5.06 -6.20 22.70
N SER A 345 6.07 -5.40 22.34
CA SER A 345 6.20 -4.00 22.74
C SER A 345 7.09 -3.20 21.78
N ILE A 346 6.99 -1.87 21.84
CA ILE A 346 7.82 -0.97 21.00
C ILE A 346 9.29 -1.02 21.44
N GLU A 347 9.56 -1.29 22.71
CA GLU A 347 10.91 -1.50 23.25
C GLU A 347 11.55 -2.75 22.65
N GLN A 348 10.80 -3.84 22.53
CA GLN A 348 11.27 -5.06 21.88
C GLN A 348 11.58 -4.81 20.39
N LEU A 349 10.69 -4.10 19.69
CA LEU A 349 10.94 -3.66 18.31
C LEU A 349 12.19 -2.81 18.22
N ALA A 350 12.37 -1.83 19.10
CA ALA A 350 13.52 -0.94 19.08
C ALA A 350 14.83 -1.69 19.36
N SER A 351 14.82 -2.65 20.29
CA SER A 351 15.97 -3.53 20.55
C SER A 351 16.31 -4.36 19.31
N TYR A 352 15.30 -4.95 18.66
CA TYR A 352 15.50 -5.72 17.43
C TYR A 352 16.11 -4.87 16.31
N VAL A 353 15.57 -3.66 16.07
CA VAL A 353 16.09 -2.74 15.05
C VAL A 353 17.55 -2.35 15.32
N LYS A 354 17.91 -2.12 16.60
CA LYS A 354 19.31 -1.84 16.98
C LYS A 354 20.24 -3.03 16.77
N SER A 355 19.79 -4.25 17.09
CA SER A 355 20.56 -5.46 16.84
C SER A 355 20.76 -5.67 15.34
N LEU A 356 19.69 -5.57 14.54
CA LEU A 356 19.74 -5.70 13.09
C LEU A 356 20.62 -4.62 12.42
N ALA A 357 20.65 -3.41 12.96
CA ALA A 357 21.54 -2.35 12.49
C ALA A 357 23.03 -2.71 12.63
N ASN A 358 23.36 -3.64 13.51
CA ASN A 358 24.71 -4.12 13.79
C ASN A 358 24.90 -5.59 13.34
N ASP A 359 24.11 -6.06 12.38
CA ASP A 359 24.25 -7.37 11.77
C ASP A 359 24.16 -7.22 10.24
N PRO A 360 25.29 -7.11 9.52
CA PRO A 360 25.27 -6.90 8.08
C PRO A 360 24.61 -8.05 7.32
N VAL A 361 24.71 -9.29 7.83
CA VAL A 361 24.17 -10.47 7.17
C VAL A 361 22.65 -10.51 7.34
N ALA A 362 22.14 -10.39 8.56
CA ALA A 362 20.71 -10.35 8.81
C ALA A 362 20.04 -9.14 8.13
N TYR A 363 20.69 -7.96 8.14
CA TYR A 363 20.18 -6.80 7.43
C TYR A 363 20.12 -7.04 5.91
N ALA A 364 21.17 -7.61 5.33
CA ALA A 364 21.22 -7.91 3.90
C ALA A 364 20.15 -8.92 3.47
N GLU A 365 19.75 -9.83 4.36
CA GLU A 365 18.70 -10.82 4.09
C GLU A 365 17.34 -10.17 3.78
N TYR A 366 17.02 -9.03 4.37
CA TYR A 366 15.83 -8.22 4.02
C TYR A 366 15.81 -7.71 2.57
N HIS A 367 16.94 -7.80 1.86
CA HIS A 367 17.10 -7.47 0.45
C HIS A 367 17.27 -8.72 -0.43
N ALA A 368 17.15 -9.94 0.11
CA ALA A 368 17.28 -11.17 -0.68
C ALA A 368 16.24 -11.26 -1.81
N TRP A 369 15.02 -10.78 -1.57
CA TRP A 369 13.91 -10.80 -2.52
C TRP A 369 14.15 -10.06 -3.84
N ARG A 370 15.10 -9.11 -3.88
CA ARG A 370 15.48 -8.42 -5.13
C ARG A 370 16.73 -9.03 -5.77
N ARG A 371 17.57 -9.72 -4.98
CA ARG A 371 18.81 -10.37 -5.44
C ARG A 371 18.54 -11.76 -6.02
N CYS A 372 17.57 -12.47 -5.48
CA CYS A 372 17.26 -13.85 -5.82
C CYS A 372 16.11 -14.00 -6.82
N GLY A 373 15.85 -12.96 -7.62
CA GLY A 373 14.64 -12.81 -8.46
C GLY A 373 13.47 -12.28 -7.64
N VAL A 374 12.51 -11.59 -8.27
CA VAL A 374 11.33 -11.03 -7.56
C VAL A 374 10.53 -12.17 -6.95
N LEU A 375 10.79 -12.44 -5.67
CA LEU A 375 10.10 -13.47 -4.91
C LEU A 375 8.79 -12.88 -4.35
N GLY A 376 7.68 -13.63 -4.46
CA GLY A 376 6.39 -13.24 -3.89
C GLY A 376 5.52 -12.33 -4.78
N ASN A 377 4.53 -11.69 -4.17
CA ASN A 377 3.46 -11.01 -4.90
C ASN A 377 3.82 -9.61 -5.39
N TYR A 378 5.01 -9.08 -5.10
CA TYR A 378 5.40 -7.72 -5.45
C TYR A 378 5.26 -7.40 -6.95
N GLY A 379 5.60 -8.34 -7.83
CA GLY A 379 5.37 -8.19 -9.28
C GLY A 379 3.89 -8.04 -9.62
N LYS A 380 3.02 -8.87 -9.03
CA LYS A 380 1.56 -8.77 -9.20
C LYS A 380 0.99 -7.48 -8.61
N THR A 381 1.47 -7.07 -7.44
CA THR A 381 1.09 -5.81 -6.79
C THR A 381 1.41 -4.63 -7.71
N ARG A 382 2.62 -4.59 -8.27
CA ARG A 382 3.03 -3.56 -9.22
C ARG A 382 2.22 -3.64 -10.52
N ALA A 383 1.94 -4.84 -11.01
CA ALA A 383 1.08 -5.03 -12.17
C ALA A 383 -0.34 -4.52 -11.93
N ALA A 384 -0.86 -4.58 -10.70
CA ALA A 384 -2.16 -4.03 -10.32
C ALA A 384 -2.12 -2.55 -9.85
N SER A 385 -1.00 -1.85 -10.08
CA SER A 385 -0.86 -0.43 -9.70
C SER A 385 -1.42 0.53 -10.74
N LEU A 386 -1.30 1.84 -10.49
CA LEU A 386 -1.70 2.86 -11.46
C LEU A 386 -0.87 2.83 -12.75
N ASP A 387 0.36 2.28 -12.73
CA ASP A 387 1.24 2.23 -13.92
C ASP A 387 0.55 1.51 -15.09
N THR A 388 -0.31 0.55 -14.79
CA THR A 388 -1.04 -0.28 -15.76
C THR A 388 -2.53 0.02 -15.78
N LEU A 389 -3.00 0.91 -14.89
CA LEU A 389 -4.43 1.23 -14.76
C LEU A 389 -5.05 1.70 -16.08
N PRO A 390 -4.37 2.47 -16.95
CA PRO A 390 -4.96 2.90 -18.21
C PRO A 390 -5.54 1.77 -19.05
N CYS A 391 -4.73 0.74 -19.32
CA CYS A 391 -5.18 -0.40 -20.11
C CYS A 391 -6.26 -1.21 -19.40
N ARG A 392 -6.10 -1.47 -18.10
CA ARG A 392 -7.07 -2.28 -17.33
C ARG A 392 -8.44 -1.60 -17.24
N LEU A 393 -8.49 -0.27 -17.10
CA LEU A 393 -9.74 0.46 -17.16
C LEU A 393 -10.36 0.40 -18.57
N CYS A 394 -9.56 0.59 -19.62
CA CYS A 394 -10.07 0.54 -20.99
C CYS A 394 -10.61 -0.84 -21.36
N GLU A 395 -10.01 -1.92 -20.84
CA GLU A 395 -10.55 -3.28 -20.97
C GLU A 395 -11.93 -3.37 -20.29
N GLN A 396 -12.06 -2.88 -19.05
CA GLN A 396 -13.35 -2.85 -18.34
C GLN A 396 -14.42 -2.02 -19.07
N VAL A 397 -14.03 -0.86 -19.63
CA VAL A 397 -14.94 0.00 -20.42
C VAL A 397 -15.35 -0.69 -21.72
N SER A 398 -14.42 -1.37 -22.39
CA SER A 398 -14.67 -2.12 -23.62
C SER A 398 -15.60 -3.32 -23.39
N GLU A 399 -15.40 -4.06 -22.31
CA GLU A 399 -16.29 -5.16 -21.89
C GLU A 399 -17.74 -4.65 -21.69
N MET A 400 -17.89 -3.46 -21.10
CA MET A 400 -19.19 -2.82 -20.89
C MET A 400 -19.77 -2.16 -22.14
N ASN A 401 -19.09 -2.21 -23.30
CA ASN A 401 -19.49 -1.54 -24.54
C ASN A 401 -19.51 0.01 -24.45
N GLY A 402 -18.67 0.59 -23.58
CA GLY A 402 -18.47 2.03 -23.48
C GLY A 402 -19.76 2.82 -23.26
N ARG A 403 -19.89 3.96 -23.95
CA ARG A 403 -21.08 4.82 -23.86
C ARG A 403 -22.37 4.17 -24.37
N ASP A 404 -22.25 3.11 -25.17
CA ASP A 404 -23.39 2.36 -25.71
C ASP A 404 -23.94 1.33 -24.70
N ALA A 405 -23.33 1.22 -23.52
CA ALA A 405 -23.91 0.53 -22.37
C ALA A 405 -25.25 1.15 -21.99
N LYS A 406 -26.24 0.32 -21.61
CA LYS A 406 -27.53 0.81 -21.09
C LYS A 406 -27.34 1.55 -19.76
N ALA A 407 -27.99 2.70 -19.62
CA ALA A 407 -28.05 3.41 -18.35
C ALA A 407 -28.82 2.58 -17.32
N LEU A 408 -28.29 2.53 -16.09
CA LEU A 408 -28.89 1.84 -14.95
C LEU A 408 -29.91 2.72 -14.21
#